data_AF-A0A9D6JK46-F1
#
_entry.id   AF-A0A9D6JK46-F1
#
_cell.length_a   1.000
_cell.length_b   1.000
_cell.length_c   1.000
_cell.angle_alpha   90.00
_cell.angle_beta   90.00
_cell.angle_gamma   90.00
#
_symmetry.space_group_name_H-M   'P 1'
#
loop_
_entity.id
_entity.type
_entity.pdbx_description
1 polymer ?
#
loop_
_entity_poly.entity_id
_entity_poly.type
_entity_poly.pdbx_seq_one_letter_code
_entity_poly.pdbx_strand_id
1 'polypeptide(L)'
;SAAPPVRYPNVYGIDMPSPREFVADRRSVEEIAQVIGADWLLYQDLDDLIAAVQRGNKKINHFDCSCFDGEYITKDVNADYLKHLDDVRSDNAKQNRKQTNLAGIDLHSSQ
;
A
#
# COMPACT_ATOMS: atom_id res chain seq x y z
N SER A 1 -2.95 14.27 4.19
CA SER A 1 -3.66 13.22 3.43
C SER A 1 -5.07 13.06 3.98
N ALA A 2 -6.07 12.69 3.18
CA ALA A 2 -7.44 12.46 3.65
C ALA A 2 -7.71 11.00 4.06
N ALA A 3 -6.65 10.25 4.38
CA ALA A 3 -6.72 8.86 4.80
C ALA A 3 -5.68 8.60 5.90
N PRO A 4 -5.88 7.59 6.75
CA PRO A 4 -4.88 7.07 7.66
C PRO A 4 -3.63 6.57 6.91
N PRO A 5 -2.48 6.42 7.59
CA PRO A 5 -1.28 5.90 6.96
C PRO A 5 -1.52 4.46 6.49
N VAL A 6 -1.29 4.20 5.20
CA VAL A 6 -1.33 2.85 4.64
C VAL A 6 -0.06 2.12 5.04
N ARG A 7 -0.21 1.02 5.79
CA ARG A 7 0.91 0.26 6.36
C ARG A 7 0.94 -1.20 5.93
N TYR A 8 -0.18 -1.72 5.43
CA TYR A 8 -0.34 -3.13 5.08
C TYR A 8 -0.86 -3.27 3.64
N PRO A 9 -0.50 -4.35 2.94
CA PRO A 9 -0.95 -4.58 1.58
C PRO A 9 -2.42 -5.03 1.56
N ASN A 10 -3.20 -4.55 0.59
CA ASN A 10 -4.53 -5.12 0.34
C ASN A 10 -4.43 -6.42 -0.47
N VAL A 11 -5.27 -7.38 -0.11
CA VAL A 11 -5.33 -8.73 -0.69
C VAL A 11 -6.73 -9.07 -1.23
N TYR A 12 -7.64 -8.09 -1.24
CA TYR A 12 -9.03 -8.23 -1.64
C TYR A 12 -9.34 -7.56 -2.99
N GLY A 13 -8.33 -7.41 -3.84
CA GLY A 13 -8.48 -6.97 -5.24
C GLY A 13 -8.13 -5.51 -5.51
N ILE A 14 -7.77 -4.72 -4.49
CA ILE A 14 -7.17 -3.39 -4.70
C ILE A 14 -5.67 -3.58 -4.89
N ASP A 15 -5.15 -3.15 -6.04
CA ASP A 15 -3.72 -3.23 -6.32
C ASP A 15 -2.93 -2.23 -5.47
N MET A 16 -1.92 -2.73 -4.76
CA MET A 16 -1.03 -1.94 -3.91
C MET A 16 0.41 -2.39 -4.11
N PRO A 17 1.38 -1.44 -4.09
CA PRO A 17 2.80 -1.79 -4.17
C PRO A 17 3.26 -2.62 -2.96
N SER A 18 4.48 -3.13 -3.03
CA SER A 18 5.09 -3.88 -1.93
C SER A 18 5.06 -3.04 -0.65
N PRO A 19 4.84 -3.64 0.53
CA PRO A 19 4.98 -2.91 1.80
C PRO A 19 6.32 -2.18 1.92
N ARG A 20 7.40 -2.75 1.38
CA ARG A 20 8.74 -2.13 1.39
C ARG A 20 8.85 -0.88 0.51
N GLU A 21 7.91 -0.70 -0.42
CA GLU A 21 7.81 0.49 -1.25
C GLU A 21 6.95 1.59 -0.61
N PHE A 22 6.26 1.30 0.49
CA PHE A 22 5.53 2.32 1.23
C PHE A 22 6.49 3.26 1.96
N VAL A 23 6.31 4.56 1.75
CA VAL A 23 7.02 5.59 2.54
C VAL A 23 6.68 5.45 4.03
N ALA A 24 5.48 4.96 4.36
CA ALA A 24 5.01 4.76 5.72
C ALA A 24 5.43 3.42 6.37
N ASP A 25 6.13 2.54 5.65
CA ASP A 25 6.58 1.26 6.22
C ASP A 25 7.60 1.50 7.34
N ARG A 26 7.24 1.06 8.55
CA ARG A 26 8.03 1.17 9.78
C ARG A 26 8.53 2.58 10.13
N ARG A 27 7.91 3.62 9.56
CA ARG A 27 8.21 5.02 9.88
C ARG A 27 7.10 5.65 10.72
N SER A 28 7.52 6.45 11.68
CA SER A 28 6.68 7.44 12.36
C SER A 28 6.23 8.53 11.39
N VAL A 29 5.21 9.30 11.77
CA VAL A 29 4.69 10.39 10.92
C VAL A 29 5.77 11.45 10.68
N GLU A 30 6.57 11.71 11.70
CA GLU A 30 7.69 12.65 11.67
C GLU A 30 8.77 12.20 10.68
N GLU A 31 9.15 10.91 10.71
CA GLU A 31 10.10 10.35 9.76
C GLU A 31 9.57 10.37 8.32
N ILE A 32 8.27 10.13 8.12
CA ILE A 32 7.65 10.25 6.80
C ILE A 32 7.73 11.70 6.32
N ALA A 33 7.40 12.67 7.17
CA ALA A 33 7.45 14.10 6.85
C ALA A 33 8.86 14.51 6.40
N GLN A 34 9.89 14.04 7.12
CA GLN A 34 11.29 14.29 6.77
C GLN A 34 11.67 13.66 5.43
N VAL A 35 11.29 12.40 5.18
CA VAL A 35 11.61 11.69 3.94
C VAL A 35 11.00 12.37 2.72
N ILE A 36 9.78 12.91 2.85
CA ILE A 36 9.11 13.61 1.75
C ILE A 36 9.47 15.11 1.68
N GLY A 37 10.23 15.63 2.65
CA GLY A 37 10.61 17.04 2.73
C GLY A 37 9.43 17.99 3.04
N ALA A 38 8.41 17.51 3.74
CA ALA A 38 7.28 18.34 4.14
C ALA A 38 7.59 19.10 5.43
N ASP A 39 7.21 20.37 5.48
CA ASP A 39 7.28 21.16 6.71
C ASP A 39 6.38 20.55 7.79
N TRP A 40 5.16 20.13 7.39
CA TRP A 40 4.13 19.56 8.26
C TRP A 40 3.42 18.41 7.54
N LEU A 41 3.16 17.32 8.27
CA LEU A 41 2.40 16.16 7.78
C LEU A 41 1.31 15.77 8.77
N LEU A 42 0.09 15.61 8.27
CA LEU A 42 -1.05 15.12 9.04
C LEU A 42 -1.74 13.96 8.30
N TYR A 43 -2.06 12.92 9.07
CA TYR A 43 -2.91 11.81 8.67
C TYR A 43 -4.27 11.92 9.36
N GLN A 44 -5.31 11.40 8.71
CA GLN A 44 -6.62 11.25 9.34
C GLN A 44 -6.61 10.06 10.29
N ASP A 45 -7.33 10.16 11.40
CA ASP A 45 -7.55 9.03 12.30
C ASP A 45 -8.48 7.99 11.64
N LEU A 46 -8.19 6.70 11.87
CA LEU A 46 -8.97 5.61 11.29
C LEU A 46 -10.43 5.65 11.78
N ASP A 47 -10.65 5.93 13.06
CA ASP A 47 -11.99 6.04 13.64
C ASP A 47 -12.80 7.19 13.00
N ASP A 48 -12.14 8.32 12.72
CA ASP A 48 -12.76 9.45 12.04
C ASP A 48 -13.14 9.12 10.60
N LEU A 49 -12.30 8.34 9.90
CA LEU A 49 -12.61 7.86 8.55
C LEU A 49 -13.83 6.93 8.57
N ILE A 50 -13.86 5.96 9.49
CA ILE A 50 -14.99 5.04 9.66
C ILE A 50 -16.27 5.83 9.96
N ALA A 51 -16.22 6.74 10.93
CA ALA A 51 -17.35 7.58 11.30
C ALA A 51 -17.84 8.45 10.13
N ALA A 52 -16.92 9.01 9.33
CA ALA A 52 -17.26 9.80 8.15
C ALA A 52 -18.02 8.98 7.11
N VAL A 53 -17.57 7.76 6.80
CA VAL A 53 -18.22 6.87 5.81
C VAL A 53 -19.57 6.35 6.34
N GLN A 54 -19.66 5.98 7.62
CA GLN A 54 -20.90 5.51 8.24
C GLN A 54 -22.04 6.53 8.23
N ARG A 55 -21.73 7.83 8.15
CA ARG A 55 -22.77 8.87 7.97
C ARG A 55 -23.61 8.64 6.72
N GLY A 56 -23.01 8.09 5.65
CA GLY A 56 -23.73 7.75 4.41
C GLY A 56 -24.66 6.53 4.56
N ASN A 57 -24.31 5.57 5.43
CA ASN A 57 -25.14 4.41 5.72
C ASN A 57 -24.84 3.80 7.10
N LYS A 58 -25.70 4.11 8.08
CA LYS A 58 -25.58 3.62 9.46
C LYS A 58 -25.81 2.10 9.64
N LYS A 59 -26.24 1.39 8.59
CA LYS A 59 -26.41 -0.08 8.65
C LYS A 59 -25.08 -0.82 8.49
N ILE A 60 -24.03 -0.14 8.01
CA ILE A 60 -22.70 -0.73 7.87
C ILE A 60 -21.99 -0.64 9.21
N ASN A 61 -21.84 -1.79 9.87
CA ASN A 61 -21.24 -1.85 11.19
C ASN A 61 -19.71 -1.88 11.13
N HIS A 62 -19.14 -2.53 10.11
CA HIS A 62 -17.69 -2.72 9.96
C HIS A 62 -17.27 -2.53 8.50
N PHE A 63 -16.00 -2.13 8.32
CA PHE A 63 -15.35 -1.96 7.02
C PHE A 63 -14.09 -2.82 6.99
N ASP A 64 -13.68 -3.22 5.79
CA ASP A 64 -12.32 -3.74 5.60
C ASP A 64 -11.34 -2.57 5.76
N CYS A 65 -10.63 -2.55 6.88
CA CYS A 65 -9.61 -1.56 7.21
C CYS A 65 -8.20 -2.15 7.18
N SER A 66 -8.06 -3.37 6.65
CA SER A 66 -6.85 -4.19 6.70
C SER A 66 -5.59 -3.48 6.22
N CYS A 67 -5.68 -2.56 5.25
CA CYS A 67 -4.53 -1.78 4.78
C CYS A 67 -4.01 -0.74 5.79
N PHE A 68 -4.82 -0.36 6.78
CA PHE A 68 -4.50 0.61 7.82
C PHE A 68 -4.11 -0.07 9.15
N ASP A 69 -4.89 -1.05 9.60
CA ASP A 69 -4.76 -1.71 10.91
C ASP A 69 -4.11 -3.12 10.85
N GLY A 70 -4.05 -3.73 9.66
CA GLY A 70 -3.54 -5.08 9.48
C GLY A 70 -4.53 -6.18 9.89
N GLU A 71 -5.79 -5.83 10.19
CA GLU A 71 -6.83 -6.78 10.56
C GLU A 71 -7.56 -7.30 9.32
N TYR A 72 -7.17 -8.47 8.85
CA TYR A 72 -7.79 -9.13 7.70
C TYR A 72 -8.99 -9.98 8.11
N ILE A 73 -10.18 -9.59 7.62
CA ILE A 73 -11.46 -10.19 8.02
C ILE A 73 -11.58 -11.69 7.73
N THR A 74 -10.88 -12.19 6.71
CA THR A 74 -10.91 -13.61 6.31
C THR A 74 -10.10 -14.53 7.24
N LYS A 75 -9.25 -13.97 8.10
CA LYS A 75 -8.45 -14.68 9.13
C LYS A 75 -7.51 -15.77 8.63
N ASP A 76 -7.37 -15.92 7.32
CA ASP A 76 -6.41 -16.79 6.63
C ASP A 76 -5.18 -16.02 6.12
N VAL A 77 -5.24 -14.69 6.16
CA VAL A 77 -4.14 -13.81 5.80
C VAL A 77 -3.16 -13.75 6.98
N ASN A 78 -2.01 -14.39 6.82
CA ASN A 78 -0.93 -14.39 7.79
C ASN A 78 0.36 -13.79 7.21
N ALA A 79 1.37 -13.61 8.06
CA ALA A 79 2.65 -13.04 7.66
C ALA A 79 3.33 -13.82 6.52
N ASP A 80 3.21 -15.16 6.52
CA ASP A 80 3.80 -16.02 5.49
C ASP A 80 3.13 -15.81 4.12
N TYR A 81 1.80 -15.71 4.11
CA TYR A 81 1.02 -15.41 2.92
C TYR A 81 1.37 -14.02 2.36
N LEU A 82 1.43 -13.01 3.23
CA LEU A 82 1.81 -11.66 2.83
C LEU A 82 3.24 -11.60 2.28
N LYS A 83 4.18 -12.33 2.91
CA LYS A 83 5.55 -12.43 2.41
C LYS A 83 5.60 -13.10 1.03
N HIS A 84 4.87 -14.19 0.85
CA HIS A 84 4.80 -14.86 -0.45
C HIS A 84 4.24 -13.93 -1.54
N LEU A 85 3.18 -13.16 -1.24
CA LEU A 85 2.66 -12.16 -2.17
C LEU A 85 3.69 -11.07 -2.50
N ASP A 86 4.44 -10.60 -1.50
CA ASP A 86 5.49 -9.60 -1.69
C ASP A 86 6.62 -10.11 -2.58
N ASP A 87 7.06 -11.36 -2.38
CA ASP A 87 8.08 -12.01 -3.19
C ASP A 87 7.62 -12.15 -4.65
N VAL A 88 6.38 -12.61 -4.87
CA VAL A 88 5.78 -12.74 -6.21
C VAL A 88 5.67 -11.39 -6.92
N ARG A 89 5.22 -10.34 -6.22
CA ARG A 89 5.10 -8.98 -6.79
C ARG A 89 6.47 -8.39 -7.11
N SER A 90 7.44 -8.55 -6.21
CA SER A 90 8.82 -8.09 -6.40
C SER A 90 9.47 -8.74 -7.63
N ASP A 91 9.26 -10.03 -7.82
CA ASP A 91 9.81 -10.75 -8.98
C ASP A 91 9.11 -10.38 -10.28
N ASN A 92 7.79 -10.17 -10.26
CA ASN A 92 7.05 -9.66 -11.42
C ASN A 92 7.53 -8.24 -11.81
N ALA A 93 7.73 -7.35 -10.82
CA ALA A 93 8.26 -6.01 -11.06
C ALA A 93 9.68 -6.02 -11.66
N LYS A 94 10.56 -6.95 -11.20
CA LYS A 94 11.89 -7.14 -11.79
C LYS A 94 11.81 -7.68 -13.23
N GLN A 95 10.92 -8.64 -13.50
CA GLN A 95 10.72 -9.19 -14.84
C GLN A 95 10.21 -8.11 -15.80
N ASN A 96 9.22 -7.32 -15.40
CA ASN A 96 8.71 -6.20 -16.19
C ASN A 96 9.81 -5.16 -16.45
N ARG A 97 10.59 -4.73 -15.44
CA ARG A 97 11.72 -3.81 -15.67
C ARG A 97 12.75 -4.38 -16.63
N LYS A 98 13.07 -5.68 -16.53
CA LYS A 98 13.99 -6.34 -17.45
C LYS A 98 13.43 -6.33 -18.87
N GLN A 99 12.14 -6.62 -19.05
CA GLN A 99 11.48 -6.58 -20.35
C GLN A 99 11.41 -5.16 -20.93
N THR A 100 11.09 -4.15 -20.13
CA THR A 100 11.12 -2.74 -20.55
C THR A 100 12.52 -2.29 -20.95
N ASN A 101 13.55 -2.66 -20.18
CA ASN A 101 14.94 -2.34 -20.49
C ASN A 101 15.43 -3.05 -21.77
N LEU A 102 15.05 -4.31 -21.98
CA LEU A 102 15.36 -5.02 -23.24
C LEU A 102 14.67 -4.36 -24.44
N ALA A 103 13.39 -3.98 -24.31
CA ALA A 103 12.66 -3.28 -25.37
C ALA A 103 13.27 -1.91 -25.70
N GLY A 104 13.77 -1.18 -24.70
CA GLY A 104 14.46 0.10 -24.91
C GLY A 104 15.83 -0.03 -25.61
N ILE A 105 16.50 -1.17 -25.48
CA ILE A 105 17.80 -1.44 -26.13
C ILE A 105 17.61 -1.75 -27.62
N ASP A 106 16.56 -2.51 -27.99
CA ASP A 106 16.27 -2.85 -29.40
C ASP A 106 15.87 -1.62 -30.25
N LEU A 107 15.36 -0.55 -29.62
CA LEU A 107 15.04 0.71 -30.30
C LEU A 107 16.27 1.55 -30.66
N HIS A 108 17.42 1.34 -30.01
CA HIS A 108 18.65 2.12 -30.24
C HIS A 108 19.67 1.44 -31.15
N SER A 109 19.44 0.17 -31.51
CA SER A 109 20.30 -0.60 -32.41
C SER A 109 19.88 -0.54 -33.89
N SER A 110 18.88 0.31 -34.21
CA SER A 110 18.31 0.46 -35.57
C SER A 110 18.51 1.85 -36.20
N GLN A 111 19.45 2.66 -35.72
CA GLN A 111 19.93 3.87 -36.42
C GLN A 111 21.41 3.76 -36.79
#